data_AF-A0A7V9EZ18-F1
#
_entry.id   AF-A0A7V9EZ18-F1
#
_cell.length_a   1.000
_cell.length_b   1.000
_cell.length_c   1.000
_cell.angle_alpha   90.00
_cell.angle_beta   90.00
_cell.angle_gamma   90.00
#
_symmetry.space_group_name_H-M   'P 1'
#
loop_
_entity.id
_entity.type
_entity.pdbx_description
1 polymer ?
#
loop_
_entity_poly.entity_id
_entity_poly.type
_entity_poly.pdbx_seq_one_letter_code
_entity_poly.pdbx_strand_id
1 'polypeptide(L)'
;MASAAVTQEGNAAGFLAAWAPDHGEPEGAARIDARAIDPDGPAAEVSLALAPAGVSLLFDDAAVSQAIRAVLSMPSADACSTLTLGDDRFVGAVTVVHGDDTSRLRFDPFGLLFPARIFRVDAGLFGWMPAPAGPVTQRYGAGNPWPWDRFTP
;
A
#
# COMPACT_ATOMS: atom_id res chain seq x y z
N MET A 1 7.56 -10.14 -8.27
CA MET A 1 8.50 -9.92 -7.16
C MET A 1 7.78 -10.26 -5.87
N ALA A 2 8.49 -10.81 -4.88
CA ALA A 2 7.92 -11.13 -3.58
C ALA A 2 8.98 -10.96 -2.50
N SER A 3 8.61 -10.34 -1.39
CA SER A 3 9.47 -10.13 -0.23
C SER A 3 8.77 -10.60 1.03
N ALA A 4 9.53 -11.20 1.93
CA ALA A 4 9.00 -11.67 3.20
C ALA A 4 8.57 -10.48 4.07
N ALA A 5 7.52 -10.70 4.87
CA ALA A 5 7.01 -9.72 5.80
C ALA A 5 7.03 -10.31 7.22
N VAL A 6 7.41 -9.50 8.18
CA VAL A 6 7.36 -9.82 9.62
C VAL A 6 6.56 -8.77 10.37
N THR A 7 5.85 -9.17 11.42
CA THR A 7 5.11 -8.25 12.29
C THR A 7 6.07 -7.38 13.10
N GLN A 8 5.54 -6.34 13.75
CA GLN A 8 6.35 -5.52 14.68
C GLN A 8 6.92 -6.32 15.86
N GLU A 9 6.32 -7.46 16.24
CA GLU A 9 6.89 -8.36 17.25
C GLU A 9 7.95 -9.32 16.68
N GLY A 10 8.28 -9.22 15.40
CA GLY A 10 9.25 -10.08 14.71
C GLY A 10 8.70 -11.45 14.29
N ASN A 11 7.38 -11.66 14.36
CA ASN A 11 6.77 -12.91 13.90
C ASN A 11 6.66 -12.94 12.38
N ALA A 12 6.83 -14.13 11.78
CA ALA A 12 6.60 -14.29 10.34
C ALA A 12 5.14 -13.96 10.00
N ALA A 13 4.93 -12.97 9.13
CA ALA A 13 3.62 -12.50 8.73
C ALA A 13 3.21 -13.02 7.34
N GLY A 14 4.16 -13.52 6.55
CA GLY A 14 3.94 -14.05 5.20
C GLY A 14 4.86 -13.36 4.19
N PHE A 15 4.30 -13.02 3.03
CA PHE A 15 5.00 -12.27 1.99
C PHE A 15 4.06 -11.26 1.36
N LEU A 16 4.64 -10.18 0.83
CA LEU A 16 3.98 -9.28 -0.10
C LEU A 16 4.58 -9.52 -1.48
N ALA A 17 3.73 -9.53 -2.51
CA ALA A 17 4.17 -9.77 -3.89
C ALA A 17 3.52 -8.79 -4.85
N ALA A 18 4.28 -8.37 -5.86
CA ALA A 18 3.84 -7.52 -6.98
C ALA A 18 4.17 -8.18 -8.32
N TRP A 19 3.25 -8.10 -9.28
CA TRP A 19 3.41 -8.69 -10.62
C TRP A 19 3.65 -7.62 -11.67
N ALA A 20 4.64 -7.84 -12.53
CA ALA A 20 4.86 -6.96 -13.66
C ALA A 20 3.63 -7.00 -14.60
N PRO A 21 3.37 -5.91 -15.35
CA PRO A 21 2.13 -5.70 -16.10
C PRO A 21 1.91 -6.71 -17.22
N ASP A 22 3.01 -7.31 -17.67
CA ASP A 22 3.15 -8.26 -18.76
C ASP A 22 2.96 -9.72 -18.30
N HIS A 23 2.88 -9.97 -17.00
CA HIS A 23 2.64 -11.29 -16.42
C HIS A 23 1.17 -11.41 -16.01
N GLY A 24 0.53 -12.56 -16.30
CA GLY A 24 -0.86 -12.81 -15.90
C GLY A 24 -1.02 -12.70 -14.37
N GLU A 25 -1.84 -11.75 -13.93
CA GLU A 25 -2.12 -11.54 -12.51
C GLU A 25 -3.06 -12.63 -11.94
N PRO A 26 -2.93 -12.98 -10.65
CA PRO A 26 -3.93 -13.81 -9.99
C PRO A 26 -5.29 -13.12 -9.94
N GLU A 27 -6.36 -13.90 -10.06
CA GLU A 27 -7.72 -13.40 -9.88
C GLU A 27 -7.89 -12.75 -8.50
N GLY A 28 -8.33 -11.49 -8.48
CA GLY A 28 -8.61 -10.74 -7.25
C GLY A 28 -7.43 -10.02 -6.59
N ALA A 29 -6.25 -9.97 -7.21
CA ALA A 29 -5.18 -9.07 -6.74
C ALA A 29 -5.64 -7.59 -6.78
N ALA A 30 -5.11 -6.68 -5.93
CA ALA A 30 -5.43 -5.22 -5.91
C ALA A 30 -4.35 -4.23 -6.45
N ARG A 31 -4.67 -3.24 -7.33
CA ARG A 31 -3.69 -2.45 -8.11
C ARG A 31 -3.13 -1.33 -7.28
N ILE A 32 -1.82 -1.20 -7.33
CA ILE A 32 -1.03 -0.10 -6.77
C ILE A 32 -0.46 0.74 -7.93
N ASP A 33 0.24 1.84 -7.60
CA ASP A 33 1.07 2.65 -8.49
C ASP A 33 2.49 2.10 -8.67
N ALA A 34 3.03 2.13 -9.89
CA ALA A 34 4.23 1.37 -10.20
C ALA A 34 5.48 1.97 -9.65
N ARG A 35 5.41 3.26 -9.40
CA ARG A 35 6.49 4.01 -8.80
C ARG A 35 6.70 3.62 -7.34
N ALA A 36 5.73 2.96 -6.70
CA ALA A 36 5.89 2.44 -5.35
C ALA A 36 6.71 1.15 -5.30
N ILE A 37 6.92 0.48 -6.45
CA ILE A 37 7.51 -0.86 -6.50
C ILE A 37 8.90 -0.80 -7.14
N ASP A 38 9.89 -1.36 -6.46
CA ASP A 38 11.29 -1.40 -6.87
C ASP A 38 11.93 -2.75 -6.51
N PRO A 39 12.34 -3.57 -7.50
CA PRO A 39 13.05 -4.83 -7.28
C PRO A 39 14.38 -4.68 -6.53
N ASP A 40 14.99 -3.50 -6.56
CA ASP A 40 16.26 -3.20 -5.91
C ASP A 40 16.08 -2.34 -4.64
N GLY A 41 14.83 -2.08 -4.25
CA GLY A 41 14.48 -1.29 -3.08
C GLY A 41 14.96 -1.93 -1.76
N PRO A 42 15.35 -1.14 -0.75
CA PRO A 42 15.79 -1.70 0.53
C PRO A 42 14.61 -2.25 1.34
N ALA A 43 14.91 -2.87 2.49
CA ALA A 43 13.87 -3.25 3.43
C ALA A 43 13.12 -2.01 3.95
N ALA A 44 11.82 -2.16 4.16
CA ALA A 44 10.93 -1.06 4.49
C ALA A 44 9.95 -1.42 5.60
N GLU A 45 9.48 -0.39 6.30
CA GLU A 45 8.40 -0.48 7.27
C GLU A 45 7.12 0.02 6.59
N VAL A 46 6.06 -0.77 6.71
CA VAL A 46 4.88 -0.63 5.86
C VAL A 46 3.63 -0.67 6.70
N SER A 47 2.78 0.35 6.56
CA SER A 47 1.37 0.27 6.95
C SER A 47 0.57 -0.23 5.76
N LEU A 48 -0.16 -1.33 5.97
CA LEU A 48 -1.03 -1.92 4.97
C LEU A 48 -2.45 -1.93 5.52
N ALA A 49 -3.30 -1.05 4.98
CA ALA A 49 -4.72 -0.99 5.25
C ALA A 49 -5.46 -1.79 4.17
N LEU A 50 -6.16 -2.85 4.55
CA LEU A 50 -6.83 -3.74 3.60
C LEU A 50 -8.26 -4.04 4.00
N ALA A 51 -9.15 -3.94 3.02
CA ALA A 51 -10.54 -4.29 3.16
C ALA A 51 -10.69 -5.78 3.53
N PRO A 52 -11.65 -6.14 4.39
CA PRO A 52 -12.06 -7.53 4.53
C PRO A 52 -12.48 -8.13 3.19
N ALA A 53 -12.35 -9.45 3.05
CA ALA A 53 -12.72 -10.15 1.81
C ALA A 53 -14.17 -9.82 1.37
N GLY A 54 -14.34 -9.47 0.10
CA GLY A 54 -15.64 -9.09 -0.48
C GLY A 54 -16.09 -7.65 -0.15
N VAL A 55 -15.30 -6.88 0.59
CA VAL A 55 -15.59 -5.48 0.92
C VAL A 55 -14.76 -4.55 0.03
N SER A 56 -15.39 -3.48 -0.44
CA SER A 56 -14.73 -2.38 -1.15
C SER A 56 -15.51 -1.08 -0.98
N LEU A 57 -14.83 0.04 -1.18
CA LEU A 57 -15.46 1.35 -1.35
C LEU A 57 -15.36 1.76 -2.82
N LEU A 58 -16.21 2.71 -3.24
CA LEU A 58 -15.93 3.42 -4.48
C LEU A 58 -14.68 4.27 -4.29
N PHE A 59 -13.83 4.35 -5.31
CA PHE A 59 -12.61 5.16 -5.22
C PHE A 59 -12.91 6.63 -4.99
N ASP A 60 -13.99 7.13 -5.59
CA ASP A 60 -14.46 8.51 -5.43
C ASP A 60 -15.32 8.71 -4.17
N ASP A 61 -15.43 7.71 -3.28
CA ASP A 61 -16.09 7.87 -2.00
C ASP A 61 -15.46 9.00 -1.19
N ALA A 62 -16.28 9.78 -0.48
CA ALA A 62 -15.84 10.92 0.29
C ALA A 62 -14.84 10.53 1.39
N ALA A 63 -14.99 9.36 1.99
CA ALA A 63 -14.09 8.85 3.01
C ALA A 63 -12.72 8.48 2.41
N VAL A 64 -12.70 7.88 1.22
CA VAL A 64 -11.45 7.59 0.48
C VAL A 64 -10.74 8.89 0.11
N SER A 65 -11.47 9.85 -0.46
CA SER A 65 -10.93 11.18 -0.78
C SER A 65 -10.38 11.92 0.44
N GLN A 66 -11.06 11.81 1.60
CA GLN A 66 -10.61 12.41 2.85
C GLN A 66 -9.31 11.75 3.35
N ALA A 67 -9.20 10.42 3.29
CA ALA A 67 -8.00 9.70 3.69
C ALA A 67 -6.80 10.08 2.80
N ILE A 68 -7.00 10.17 1.47
CA ILE A 68 -5.97 10.63 0.52
C ILE A 68 -5.51 12.05 0.88
N ARG A 69 -6.43 12.98 1.13
CA ARG A 69 -6.07 14.35 1.53
C ARG A 69 -5.32 14.39 2.86
N ALA A 70 -5.76 13.57 3.82
CA ALA A 70 -5.13 13.49 5.13
C ALA A 70 -3.68 13.01 5.01
N VAL A 71 -3.42 11.92 4.28
CA VAL A 71 -2.04 11.40 4.13
C VAL A 71 -1.15 12.37 3.37
N LEU A 72 -1.68 13.08 2.36
CA LEU A 72 -0.94 14.11 1.61
C LEU A 72 -0.67 15.39 2.43
N SER A 73 -1.39 15.60 3.53
CA SER A 73 -1.17 16.72 4.46
C SER A 73 -0.14 16.41 5.55
N MET A 74 0.24 15.14 5.70
CA MET A 74 1.29 14.70 6.63
C MET A 74 2.68 14.86 5.99
N PRO A 75 3.78 14.77 6.75
CA PRO A 75 5.11 14.62 6.18
C PRO A 75 5.14 13.52 5.12
N SER A 76 5.80 13.74 3.99
CA SER A 76 5.79 12.76 2.87
C SER A 76 6.28 11.40 3.33
N ALA A 77 5.56 10.34 2.98
CA ALA A 77 6.08 8.98 3.03
C ALA A 77 7.14 8.78 1.96
N ASP A 78 7.93 7.70 2.06
CA ASP A 78 8.86 7.32 1.00
C ASP A 78 8.10 6.76 -0.20
N ALA A 79 7.01 6.03 0.04
CA ALA A 79 5.98 5.74 -0.95
C ALA A 79 4.60 5.64 -0.31
N CYS A 80 3.55 5.94 -1.06
CA CYS A 80 2.16 5.82 -0.61
C CYS A 80 1.27 5.54 -1.81
N SER A 81 0.44 4.52 -1.76
CA SER A 81 -0.44 4.22 -2.89
C SER A 81 -1.73 3.55 -2.45
N THR A 82 -2.82 3.89 -3.11
CA THR A 82 -4.11 3.22 -2.96
C THR A 82 -4.12 1.89 -3.70
N LEU A 83 -4.82 0.91 -3.15
CA LEU A 83 -5.03 -0.41 -3.71
C LEU A 83 -6.43 -0.49 -4.31
N THR A 84 -6.53 -0.95 -5.56
CA THR A 84 -7.78 -0.90 -6.32
C THR A 84 -8.17 -2.22 -7.01
N LEU A 85 -9.46 -2.57 -7.05
CA LEU A 85 -9.97 -3.67 -7.86
C LEU A 85 -10.72 -3.10 -9.06
N GLY A 86 -10.37 -3.57 -10.26
CA GLY A 86 -10.88 -2.98 -11.49
C GLY A 86 -10.50 -1.50 -11.59
N ASP A 87 -11.44 -0.68 -12.06
CA ASP A 87 -11.17 0.73 -12.38
C ASP A 87 -11.77 1.72 -11.36
N ASP A 88 -12.62 1.25 -10.43
CA ASP A 88 -13.42 2.11 -9.55
C ASP A 88 -13.49 1.66 -8.09
N ARG A 89 -12.94 0.49 -7.71
CA ARG A 89 -13.02 -0.01 -6.34
C ARG A 89 -11.76 0.24 -5.57
N PHE A 90 -11.87 0.95 -4.46
CA PHE A 90 -10.85 1.04 -3.42
C PHE A 90 -10.97 -0.17 -2.49
N VAL A 91 -9.86 -0.88 -2.30
CA VAL A 91 -9.78 -2.05 -1.40
C VAL A 91 -8.70 -1.91 -0.34
N GLY A 92 -7.96 -0.80 -0.33
CA GLY A 92 -6.93 -0.58 0.66
C GLY A 92 -5.93 0.48 0.25
N ALA A 93 -4.88 0.59 1.04
CA ALA A 93 -3.74 1.44 0.74
C ALA A 93 -2.49 0.90 1.43
N VAL A 94 -1.35 1.31 0.90
CA VAL A 94 -0.04 1.04 1.47
C VAL A 94 0.72 2.34 1.67
N THR A 95 1.30 2.50 2.84
CA THR A 95 2.21 3.61 3.19
C THR A 95 3.55 3.03 3.61
N VAL A 96 4.63 3.49 2.98
CA VAL A 96 5.97 2.94 3.12
C VAL A 96 6.91 4.00 3.70
N VAL A 97 7.74 3.58 4.65
CA VAL A 97 8.89 4.34 5.15
C VAL A 97 10.13 3.46 5.18
N HIS A 98 11.25 4.05 4.81
CA HIS A 98 12.58 3.46 4.91
C HIS A 98 13.31 4.04 6.13
N GLY A 99 13.99 3.18 6.87
CA GLY A 99 14.70 3.55 8.10
C GLY A 99 13.88 3.32 9.37
N ASP A 100 14.34 3.91 10.47
CA ASP A 100 13.94 3.47 11.82
C ASP A 100 12.74 4.23 12.42
N ASP A 101 12.36 5.39 11.87
CA ASP A 101 11.20 6.15 12.39
C ASP A 101 9.89 5.69 11.76
N THR A 102 9.30 4.67 12.40
CA THR A 102 8.03 4.06 12.01
C THR A 102 6.82 4.65 12.73
N SER A 103 7.03 5.63 13.63
CA SER A 103 5.99 6.13 14.52
C SER A 103 4.77 6.67 13.77
N ARG A 104 5.00 7.26 12.59
CA ARG A 104 3.97 7.77 11.69
C ARG A 104 2.99 6.71 11.18
N LEU A 105 3.43 5.46 11.01
CA LEU A 105 2.61 4.40 10.42
C LEU A 105 1.44 4.03 11.34
N ARG A 106 1.58 4.25 12.65
CA ARG A 106 0.52 4.05 13.64
C ARG A 106 -0.68 5.00 13.44
N PHE A 107 -0.45 6.10 12.73
CA PHE A 107 -1.45 7.14 12.48
C PHE A 107 -1.78 7.25 10.99
N ASP A 108 -1.57 6.17 10.23
CA ASP A 108 -1.94 6.12 8.81
C ASP A 108 -3.45 6.40 8.66
N PRO A 109 -3.84 7.48 7.94
CA PRO A 109 -5.24 7.84 7.77
C PRO A 109 -6.09 6.76 7.11
N PHE A 110 -5.49 5.86 6.31
CA PHE A 110 -6.22 4.75 5.71
C PHE A 110 -6.66 3.69 6.73
N GLY A 111 -6.02 3.65 7.91
CA GLY A 111 -6.44 2.81 9.04
C GLY A 111 -7.81 3.17 9.62
N LEU A 112 -8.37 4.34 9.27
CA LEU A 112 -9.74 4.72 9.61
C LEU A 112 -10.78 4.11 8.65
N LEU A 113 -10.36 3.69 7.45
CA LEU A 113 -11.26 3.08 6.45
C LEU A 113 -11.31 1.57 6.62
N PHE A 114 -10.14 0.93 6.76
CA PHE A 114 -9.99 -0.51 6.90
C PHE A 114 -8.92 -0.85 7.94
N PRO A 115 -8.91 -2.08 8.50
CA PRO A 115 -7.88 -2.51 9.42
C PRO A 115 -6.47 -2.32 8.82
N ALA A 116 -5.68 -1.45 9.46
CA ALA A 116 -4.29 -1.25 9.12
C ALA A 116 -3.40 -2.14 9.99
N ARG A 117 -2.43 -2.79 9.35
CA ARG A 117 -1.40 -3.58 10.03
C ARG A 117 -0.03 -3.08 9.61
N ILE A 118 0.93 -3.12 10.54
CA ILE A 118 2.29 -2.65 10.29
C ILE A 118 3.24 -3.83 10.21
N PHE A 119 4.06 -3.84 9.16
CA PHE A 119 5.04 -4.88 8.87
C PHE A 119 6.39 -4.28 8.57
N ARG A 120 7.42 -5.04 8.91
CA ARG A 120 8.71 -4.92 8.25
C ARG A 120 8.71 -5.85 7.03
N VAL A 121 9.02 -5.30 5.88
CA VAL A 121 9.10 -6.01 4.61
C VAL A 121 10.56 -6.03 4.17
N ASP A 122 11.05 -7.21 3.81
CA ASP A 122 12.42 -7.37 3.33
C ASP A 122 12.65 -6.60 2.01
N ALA A 123 13.92 -6.42 1.67
CA ALA A 123 14.33 -5.74 0.44
C ALA A 123 13.72 -6.39 -0.83
N GLY A 124 13.67 -5.61 -1.91
CA GLY A 124 13.30 -6.03 -3.25
C GLY A 124 11.82 -5.94 -3.58
N LEU A 125 11.07 -5.10 -2.86
CA LEU A 125 9.67 -4.82 -3.18
C LEU A 125 9.34 -3.33 -3.28
N PHE A 126 9.61 -2.54 -2.24
CA PHE A 126 9.19 -1.15 -2.19
C PHE A 126 10.35 -0.20 -2.50
N GLY A 127 10.07 0.79 -3.34
CA GLY A 127 11.00 1.87 -3.66
C GLY A 127 10.52 3.23 -3.15
N TRP A 128 11.07 4.29 -3.74
CA TRP A 128 10.64 5.65 -3.46
C TRP A 128 9.69 6.17 -4.52
N MET A 129 8.56 6.68 -4.07
CA MET A 129 7.60 7.40 -4.90
C MET A 129 7.61 8.88 -4.51
N PRO A 130 8.00 9.79 -5.41
CA PRO A 130 7.97 11.21 -5.11
C PRO A 130 6.55 11.65 -4.78
N ALA A 131 6.42 12.51 -3.76
CA ALA A 131 5.14 13.10 -3.40
C ALA A 131 4.48 13.74 -4.63
N PRO A 132 3.17 13.53 -4.85
CA PRO A 132 2.48 14.15 -5.96
C PRO A 132 2.55 15.68 -5.85
N ALA A 133 2.60 16.35 -7.00
CA ALA A 133 2.57 17.80 -7.06
C ALA A 133 1.17 18.32 -6.65
N GLY A 134 0.98 18.56 -5.35
CA GLY A 134 -0.24 19.13 -4.77
C GLY A 134 -1.33 18.12 -4.42
N PRO A 135 -2.42 18.58 -3.76
CA PRO A 135 -3.48 17.72 -3.20
C PRO A 135 -4.49 17.23 -4.25
N VAL A 136 -4.07 17.11 -5.52
CA VAL A 136 -4.95 16.72 -6.62
C VAL A 136 -5.20 15.21 -6.52
N THR A 137 -6.48 14.82 -6.47
CA THR A 137 -6.92 13.42 -6.46
C THR A 137 -6.38 12.71 -7.70
N GLN A 138 -5.23 12.06 -7.59
CA GLN A 138 -4.70 11.22 -8.65
C GLN A 138 -5.26 9.81 -8.46
N ARG A 139 -5.99 9.33 -9.46
CA ARG A 139 -6.35 7.90 -9.56
C ARG A 139 -5.06 7.14 -9.87
N TYR A 140 -4.47 6.54 -8.85
CA TYR A 140 -3.19 5.85 -8.95
C TYR A 140 -3.27 4.46 -9.62
N GLY A 141 -4.45 4.02 -10.08
CA GLY A 141 -4.67 2.71 -10.70
C GLY A 141 -4.39 2.60 -12.20
N ALA A 142 -3.86 3.65 -12.86
CA ALA A 142 -3.69 3.67 -14.32
C ALA A 142 -2.36 3.05 -14.82
N GLY A 143 -1.47 2.58 -13.94
CA GLY A 143 -0.25 1.89 -14.37
C GLY A 143 0.54 1.19 -13.27
N ASN A 144 0.13 -0.06 -12.92
CA ASN A 144 0.89 -1.21 -12.32
C ASN A 144 1.51 -1.02 -10.92
N PRO A 145 2.13 -1.99 -10.18
CA PRO A 145 1.88 -3.42 -9.95
C PRO A 145 1.57 -3.81 -8.47
N TRP A 146 0.38 -4.33 -8.25
CA TRP A 146 -0.39 -4.86 -7.11
C TRP A 146 0.28 -5.62 -5.90
N PRO A 147 0.22 -5.18 -4.62
CA PRO A 147 0.52 -6.01 -3.44
C PRO A 147 -0.70 -6.77 -2.83
N TRP A 148 -0.47 -8.03 -2.46
CA TRP A 148 -1.42 -9.00 -1.84
C TRP A 148 -1.04 -9.28 -0.37
N ASP A 149 -1.99 -9.32 0.58
CA ASP A 149 -1.76 -9.85 1.94
C ASP A 149 -2.32 -11.27 2.18
N ARG A 150 -1.60 -12.04 2.99
CA ARG A 150 -2.20 -13.11 3.80
C ARG A 150 -1.65 -12.93 5.19
N PHE A 151 -2.46 -12.43 6.12
CA PHE A 151 -2.17 -12.57 7.53
C PHE A 151 -3.04 -13.66 8.12
N THR A 152 -2.41 -14.69 8.66
CA THR A 152 -3.09 -15.64 9.55
C THR A 152 -3.67 -14.90 10.77
N PRO A 153 -4.76 -15.42 11.37
CA PRO A 153 -5.40 -14.81 12.55
C PRO A 153 -4.45 -14.65 13.73
#